data_AF-A0A352X984-F1
#
_entry.id   AF-A0A352X984-F1
#
_cell.length_a   1.000
_cell.length_b   1.000
_cell.length_c   1.000
_cell.angle_alpha   90.00
_cell.angle_beta   90.00
_cell.angle_gamma   90.00
#
_symmetry.space_group_name_H-M   'P 1'
#
loop_
_entity.id
_entity.type
_entity.pdbx_description
1 polymer ?
#
loop_
_entity_poly.entity_id
_entity_poly.type
_entity_poly.pdbx_seq_one_letter_code
_entity_poly.pdbx_strand_id
1 'polypeptide(L)'
;MKEANKMAYIPKDAKWYIAEIVMECKIEGESQNVVHVNIILIRADSPDEAFEKAQEFGREGEDSYLNPKNQQVSWCYRGLRDLNVIHDELEDGAELMFEEKIDIPEERIQKMIHPKHKLNVFRPIEPRDSSQPNYGCQEIIEEALKIIADDAAENN
;
A
#
# COMPACT_ATOMS: atom_id res chain seq x y z
N MET A 1 36.32 -15.74 11.85
CA MET A 1 35.91 -15.66 10.44
C MET A 1 34.87 -14.56 10.35
N LYS A 2 35.11 -13.50 9.57
CA LYS A 2 34.09 -12.46 9.33
C LYS A 2 33.05 -13.07 8.40
N GLU A 3 31.79 -13.13 8.83
CA GLU A 3 30.69 -13.37 7.90
C GLU A 3 30.74 -12.26 6.85
N ALA A 4 31.09 -12.62 5.62
CA ALA A 4 30.89 -11.74 4.50
C ALA A 4 29.37 -11.62 4.33
N ASN A 5 28.84 -10.43 4.59
CA ASN A 5 27.42 -10.11 4.39
C ASN A 5 27.07 -10.45 2.93
N LYS A 6 26.43 -11.59 2.70
CA LYS A 6 26.04 -12.03 1.36
C LYS A 6 24.85 -11.16 0.97
N MET A 7 25.14 -10.08 0.25
CA MET A 7 24.12 -9.24 -0.38
C MET A 7 23.24 -10.10 -1.29
N ALA A 8 21.96 -9.73 -1.43
CA ALA A 8 21.09 -10.29 -2.44
C ALA A 8 21.73 -10.14 -3.84
N TYR A 9 21.51 -11.11 -4.72
CA TYR A 9 21.98 -11.02 -6.10
C TYR A 9 21.17 -9.94 -6.82
N ILE A 10 21.85 -8.95 -7.41
CA ILE A 10 21.24 -7.90 -8.21
C ILE A 10 21.82 -8.00 -9.63
N PRO A 11 20.99 -8.26 -10.66
CA PRO A 11 21.43 -8.24 -12.05
C PRO A 11 22.08 -6.89 -12.39
N LYS A 12 23.16 -6.90 -13.19
CA LYS A 12 23.89 -5.66 -13.54
C LYS A 12 23.07 -4.68 -14.37
N ASP A 13 22.06 -5.19 -15.04
CA ASP A 13 21.11 -4.50 -15.91
C ASP A 13 19.75 -4.30 -15.25
N ALA A 14 19.59 -4.62 -13.96
CA ALA A 14 18.36 -4.40 -13.23
C ALA A 14 17.93 -2.92 -13.30
N LYS A 15 16.70 -2.68 -13.78
CA LYS A 15 16.11 -1.34 -13.91
C LYS A 15 14.92 -1.11 -12.99
N TRP A 16 14.32 -2.18 -12.50
CA TRP A 16 13.05 -2.14 -11.79
C TRP A 16 13.20 -2.73 -10.40
N TYR A 17 12.62 -2.04 -9.45
CA TYR A 17 12.55 -2.40 -8.04
C TYR A 17 11.11 -2.27 -7.57
N ILE A 18 10.73 -3.01 -6.55
CA ILE A 18 9.45 -2.91 -5.87
C ILE A 18 9.71 -2.52 -4.42
N ALA A 19 9.01 -1.49 -3.95
CA ALA A 19 9.14 -1.01 -2.58
C ALA A 19 7.81 -1.11 -1.84
N GLU A 20 7.87 -1.50 -0.57
CA GLU A 20 6.74 -1.43 0.35
C GLU A 20 6.91 -0.21 1.27
N ILE A 21 6.12 0.85 1.04
CA ILE A 21 6.14 2.10 1.81
C ILE A 21 5.10 2.02 2.93
N VAL A 22 5.52 2.25 4.17
CA VAL A 22 4.62 2.27 5.33
C VAL A 22 4.18 3.70 5.62
N MET A 23 2.86 3.94 5.51
CA MET A 23 2.21 5.21 5.84
C MET A 23 1.28 5.03 7.03
N GLU A 24 1.27 5.98 7.96
CA GLU A 24 0.37 5.98 9.12
C GLU A 24 -0.60 7.15 9.01
N CYS A 25 -1.90 6.87 9.13
CA CYS A 25 -2.96 7.85 9.27
C CYS A 25 -3.43 7.93 10.72
N LYS A 26 -3.49 9.16 11.25
CA LYS A 26 -4.08 9.46 12.55
C LYS A 26 -5.16 10.52 12.38
N ILE A 27 -6.23 10.37 13.15
CA ILE A 27 -7.31 11.35 13.25
C ILE A 27 -7.32 11.90 14.67
N GLU A 28 -7.35 13.21 14.81
CA GLU A 28 -7.43 13.88 16.10
C GLU A 28 -8.62 13.40 16.93
N GLY A 29 -8.36 13.02 18.18
CA GLY A 29 -9.35 12.50 19.11
C GLY A 29 -9.64 11.01 18.98
N GLU A 30 -9.16 10.35 17.93
CA GLU A 30 -9.27 8.90 17.77
C GLU A 30 -8.08 8.18 18.41
N SER A 31 -8.36 7.05 19.07
CA SER A 31 -7.31 6.23 19.71
C SER A 31 -6.60 5.29 18.76
N GLN A 32 -7.22 4.99 17.61
CA GLN A 32 -6.72 4.05 16.62
C GLN A 32 -6.10 4.79 15.43
N ASN A 33 -4.97 4.26 14.94
CA ASN A 33 -4.38 4.66 13.68
C ASN A 33 -4.77 3.67 12.57
N VAL A 34 -4.59 4.10 11.32
CA VAL A 34 -4.63 3.22 10.14
C VAL A 34 -3.23 3.18 9.55
N VAL A 35 -2.77 1.98 9.18
CA VAL A 35 -1.47 1.81 8.52
C VAL A 35 -1.70 1.27 7.12
N HIS A 36 -1.15 1.97 6.13
CA HIS A 36 -1.07 1.51 4.76
C HIS A 36 0.33 0.98 4.48
N VAL A 37 0.40 -0.17 3.80
CA VAL A 37 1.63 -0.66 3.17
C VAL A 37 1.42 -0.53 1.67
N ASN A 38 1.95 0.55 1.10
CA ASN A 38 1.82 0.86 -0.32
C ASN A 38 2.92 0.15 -1.09
N ILE A 39 2.55 -0.71 -2.03
CA ILE A 39 3.49 -1.41 -2.90
C ILE A 39 3.65 -0.59 -4.18
N ILE A 40 4.86 -0.12 -4.46
CA ILE A 40 5.14 0.73 -5.62
C ILE A 40 6.28 0.19 -6.47
N LEU A 41 6.20 0.47 -7.77
CA LEU A 41 7.26 0.19 -8.73
C LEU A 41 8.23 1.38 -8.81
N ILE A 42 9.53 1.10 -8.79
CA ILE A 42 10.60 2.10 -8.82
C ILE A 42 11.55 1.77 -9.96
N ARG A 43 11.78 2.76 -10.84
CA ARG A 43 12.86 2.69 -11.82
C ARG A 43 14.14 3.27 -11.24
N ALA A 44 15.22 2.49 -11.24
CA ALA A 44 16.52 2.93 -10.75
C ALA A 44 17.66 2.12 -11.41
N ASP A 45 18.84 2.70 -11.47
CA ASP A 45 20.05 2.06 -12.00
C ASP A 45 20.88 1.36 -10.90
N SER A 46 20.47 1.50 -9.64
CA SER A 46 21.10 0.84 -8.49
C SER A 46 20.13 0.67 -7.31
N PRO A 47 20.41 -0.24 -6.36
CA PRO A 47 19.62 -0.39 -5.14
C PRO A 47 19.62 0.88 -4.27
N ASP A 48 20.73 1.61 -4.22
CA ASP A 48 20.84 2.84 -3.43
C ASP A 48 19.91 3.93 -4.00
N GLU A 49 19.91 4.11 -5.32
CA GLU A 49 18.98 5.03 -5.98
C GLU A 49 17.51 4.58 -5.80
N ALA A 50 17.24 3.27 -5.87
CA ALA A 50 15.90 2.75 -5.63
C ALA A 50 15.42 3.07 -4.21
N PHE A 51 16.31 2.92 -3.22
CA PHE A 51 16.04 3.25 -1.82
C PHE A 51 15.79 4.74 -1.62
N GLU A 52 16.63 5.61 -2.19
CA GLU A 52 16.46 7.06 -2.11
C GLU A 52 15.11 7.50 -2.68
N LYS A 53 14.75 7.00 -3.87
CA LYS A 53 13.45 7.26 -4.51
C LYS A 53 12.28 6.74 -3.69
N ALA A 54 12.38 5.52 -3.16
CA ALA A 54 11.33 4.95 -2.32
C ALA A 54 11.04 5.83 -1.09
N GLN A 55 12.10 6.37 -0.46
CA GLN A 55 11.93 7.29 0.65
C GLN A 55 11.33 8.63 0.23
N GLU A 56 11.70 9.14 -0.95
CA GLU A 56 11.14 10.36 -1.50
C GLU A 56 9.64 10.21 -1.72
N PHE A 57 9.21 9.14 -2.38
CA PHE A 57 7.77 8.83 -2.54
C PHE A 57 7.03 8.70 -1.20
N GLY A 58 7.67 8.12 -0.19
CA GLY A 58 7.11 8.06 1.16
C GLY A 58 6.87 9.46 1.73
N ARG A 59 7.87 10.34 1.68
CA ARG A 59 7.79 11.73 2.15
C ARG A 59 6.80 12.57 1.36
N GLU A 60 6.73 12.39 0.04
CA GLU A 60 5.75 13.07 -0.81
C GLU A 60 4.31 12.67 -0.49
N GLY A 61 4.10 11.47 0.04
CA GLY A 61 2.79 10.99 0.50
C GLY A 61 2.37 11.50 1.88
N GLU A 62 3.23 12.25 2.59
CA GLU A 62 2.84 12.89 3.85
C GLU A 62 1.87 14.04 3.59
N ASP A 63 0.78 14.08 4.35
CA ASP A 63 -0.27 15.08 4.15
C ASP A 63 -1.04 15.33 5.45
N SER A 64 -1.71 16.47 5.54
CA SER A 64 -2.48 16.86 6.71
C SER A 64 -3.66 17.77 6.32
N TYR A 65 -4.88 17.29 6.56
CA TYR A 65 -6.12 18.00 6.20
C TYR A 65 -7.20 17.88 7.28
N LEU A 66 -8.23 18.72 7.21
CA LEU A 66 -9.41 18.60 8.06
C LEU A 66 -10.45 17.71 7.40
N ASN A 67 -10.98 16.73 8.14
CA ASN A 67 -12.12 15.94 7.67
C ASN A 67 -13.45 16.71 7.83
N PRO A 68 -14.59 16.21 7.30
CA PRO A 68 -15.90 16.88 7.44
C PRO A 68 -16.40 17.08 8.88
N LYS A 69 -15.78 16.43 9.88
CA LYS A 69 -16.04 16.63 11.30
C LYS A 69 -15.10 17.66 11.95
N ASN A 70 -14.32 18.40 11.14
CA ASN A 70 -13.29 19.34 11.57
C ASN A 70 -12.21 18.72 12.47
N GLN A 71 -11.93 17.42 12.30
CA GLN A 71 -10.81 16.76 12.98
C GLN A 71 -9.58 16.78 12.07
N GLN A 72 -8.40 17.05 12.63
CA GLN A 72 -7.14 16.93 11.90
C GLN A 72 -6.88 15.47 11.53
N VAL A 73 -6.76 15.19 10.25
CA VAL A 73 -6.22 13.95 9.70
C VAL A 73 -4.76 14.21 9.34
N SER A 74 -3.87 13.29 9.68
CA SER A 74 -2.45 13.37 9.34
C SER A 74 -1.95 12.04 8.83
N TRP A 75 -1.38 12.06 7.62
CA TRP A 75 -0.64 10.99 7.00
C TRP A 75 0.86 11.22 7.21
N CYS A 76 1.53 10.27 7.82
CA CYS A 76 2.96 10.34 8.12
C CYS A 76 3.69 9.14 7.53
N TYR A 77 4.85 9.39 6.93
CA TYR A 77 5.73 8.36 6.41
C TYR A 77 6.48 7.70 7.57
N ARG A 78 6.45 6.37 7.62
CA ARG A 78 7.06 5.59 8.72
C ARG A 78 8.33 4.86 8.33
N GLY A 79 8.61 4.76 7.03
CA GLY A 79 9.76 4.01 6.51
C GLY A 79 9.36 3.00 5.44
N LEU A 80 10.36 2.28 4.95
CA LEU A 80 10.17 1.15 4.03
C LEU A 80 10.08 -0.14 4.85
N ARG A 81 9.09 -0.97 4.53
CA ARG A 81 8.97 -2.33 5.04
C ARG A 81 9.86 -3.29 4.24
N ASP A 82 9.95 -3.09 2.94
CA ASP A 82 10.74 -3.92 2.03
C ASP A 82 11.16 -3.15 0.76
N LEU A 83 12.22 -3.63 0.11
CA LEU A 83 12.71 -3.13 -1.19
C LEU A 83 13.42 -4.28 -1.93
N ASN A 84 12.81 -4.74 -3.03
CA ASN A 84 13.33 -5.85 -3.83
C ASN A 84 13.61 -5.41 -5.27
N VAL A 85 14.56 -6.09 -5.91
CA VAL A 85 14.78 -5.96 -7.36
C VAL A 85 13.82 -6.88 -8.10
N ILE A 86 13.28 -6.42 -9.22
CA ILE A 86 12.51 -7.25 -10.14
C ILE A 86 13.50 -7.85 -11.14
N HIS A 87 13.55 -9.18 -11.19
CA HIS A 87 14.50 -9.91 -12.03
C HIS A 87 14.01 -10.12 -13.46
N ASP A 88 12.70 -10.15 -13.66
CA ASP A 88 12.07 -10.36 -14.96
C ASP A 88 11.86 -9.04 -15.70
N GLU A 89 11.73 -9.12 -17.02
CA GLU A 89 11.17 -8.03 -17.81
C GLU A 89 9.70 -7.81 -17.43
N LEU A 90 9.23 -6.57 -17.45
CA LEU A 90 7.84 -6.26 -17.09
C LEU A 90 6.88 -6.62 -18.25
N GLU A 91 6.47 -7.88 -18.27
CA GLU A 91 5.55 -8.46 -19.25
C GLU A 91 4.49 -9.39 -18.62
N ASP A 92 3.62 -9.97 -19.45
CA ASP A 92 2.62 -10.93 -18.98
C ASP A 92 3.29 -12.15 -18.34
N GLY A 93 2.92 -12.44 -17.10
CA GLY A 93 3.51 -13.53 -16.31
C GLY A 93 4.80 -13.17 -15.56
N ALA A 94 5.31 -11.93 -15.66
CA ALA A 94 6.48 -11.50 -14.93
C ALA A 94 6.31 -11.59 -13.41
N GLU A 95 7.30 -12.15 -12.71
CA GLU A 95 7.32 -12.20 -11.25
C GLU A 95 7.80 -10.86 -10.67
N LEU A 96 6.92 -10.18 -9.93
CA LEU A 96 7.27 -8.90 -9.29
C LEU A 96 7.92 -9.08 -7.92
N MET A 97 7.55 -10.14 -7.20
CA MET A 97 8.05 -10.49 -5.86
C MET A 97 7.60 -11.91 -5.50
N PHE A 98 8.38 -12.61 -4.69
CA PHE A 98 7.99 -13.89 -4.09
C PHE A 98 8.31 -13.91 -2.58
N GLU A 99 7.64 -14.79 -1.84
CA GLU A 99 7.97 -15.09 -0.44
C GLU A 99 8.24 -16.59 -0.29
N GLU A 100 9.41 -16.95 0.24
CA GLU A 100 9.73 -18.33 0.58
C GLU A 100 9.36 -18.61 2.05
N LYS A 101 8.61 -19.69 2.28
CA LYS A 101 8.31 -20.20 3.63
C LYS A 101 8.65 -21.67 3.71
N ILE A 102 9.41 -22.05 4.75
CA ILE A 102 9.86 -23.43 4.98
C ILE A 102 8.97 -24.09 6.04
N ASP A 103 8.72 -25.40 5.89
CA ASP A 103 8.01 -26.23 6.86
C ASP A 103 6.58 -25.75 7.18
N ILE A 104 5.83 -25.38 6.13
CA ILE A 104 4.43 -24.96 6.27
C ILE A 104 3.51 -26.18 6.20
N PRO A 105 2.72 -26.47 7.25
CA PRO A 105 1.77 -27.58 7.24
C PRO A 105 0.63 -27.34 6.25
N GLU A 106 0.08 -28.42 5.70
CA GLU A 106 -0.99 -28.39 4.70
C GLU A 106 -2.18 -27.49 5.10
N GLU A 107 -2.60 -27.54 6.38
CA GLU A 107 -3.70 -26.69 6.86
C GLU A 107 -3.40 -25.19 6.71
N ARG A 108 -2.13 -24.77 6.85
CA ARG A 108 -1.72 -23.39 6.62
C ARG A 108 -1.65 -23.06 5.14
N ILE A 109 -1.19 -23.99 4.28
CA ILE A 109 -1.19 -23.81 2.82
C ILE A 109 -2.63 -23.58 2.33
N GLN A 110 -3.58 -24.38 2.79
CA GLN A 110 -4.99 -24.23 2.43
C GLN A 110 -5.59 -22.88 2.85
N LYS A 111 -5.10 -22.28 3.93
CA LYS A 111 -5.53 -20.92 4.37
C LYS A 111 -4.95 -19.79 3.51
N MET A 112 -3.89 -20.04 2.74
CA MET A 112 -3.30 -19.04 1.83
C MET A 112 -4.10 -18.95 0.52
N ILE A 113 -4.83 -20.01 0.15
CA ILE A 113 -5.60 -20.09 -1.09
C ILE A 113 -7.00 -19.52 -0.86
N HIS A 114 -7.34 -18.47 -1.60
CA HIS A 114 -8.65 -17.82 -1.53
C HIS A 114 -9.58 -18.32 -2.65
N PRO A 115 -10.86 -18.58 -2.37
CA PRO A 115 -11.84 -18.81 -3.44
C PRO A 115 -12.01 -17.53 -4.27
N LYS A 116 -12.39 -17.67 -5.55
CA LYS A 116 -12.48 -16.55 -6.52
C LYS A 116 -13.16 -15.29 -5.97
N HIS A 117 -14.31 -15.43 -5.31
CA HIS A 117 -15.09 -14.32 -4.76
C HIS A 117 -14.43 -13.58 -3.58
N LYS A 118 -13.33 -14.12 -3.03
CA LYS A 118 -12.53 -13.46 -1.99
C LYS A 118 -11.25 -12.82 -2.53
N LEU A 119 -10.90 -13.02 -3.81
CA LEU A 119 -9.80 -12.29 -4.44
C LEU A 119 -10.21 -10.83 -4.60
N ASN A 120 -9.30 -9.89 -4.31
CA ASN A 120 -9.62 -8.46 -4.17
C ASN A 120 -10.41 -7.87 -5.36
N VAL A 121 -10.10 -8.27 -6.60
CA VAL A 121 -10.79 -7.80 -7.81
C VAL A 121 -12.24 -8.32 -7.96
N PHE A 122 -12.59 -9.43 -7.31
CA PHE A 122 -13.92 -10.04 -7.37
C PHE A 122 -14.69 -9.90 -6.05
N ARG A 123 -14.08 -9.34 -5.00
CA ARG A 123 -14.73 -9.18 -3.70
C ARG A 123 -15.88 -8.18 -3.82
N PRO A 124 -17.07 -8.49 -3.30
CA PRO A 124 -18.16 -7.50 -3.24
C PRO A 124 -17.75 -6.32 -2.37
N ILE A 125 -18.09 -5.10 -2.82
CA ILE A 125 -17.93 -3.89 -2.02
C ILE A 125 -18.98 -3.97 -0.91
N GLU A 126 -18.53 -4.27 0.31
CA GLU A 126 -19.39 -4.23 1.49
C GLU A 126 -19.64 -2.77 1.87
N PRO A 127 -20.87 -2.38 2.24
CA PRO A 127 -21.14 -1.05 2.76
C PRO A 127 -20.23 -0.79 3.95
N ARG A 128 -19.52 0.34 3.94
CA ARG A 128 -18.73 0.75 5.12
C ARG A 128 -19.66 0.89 6.32
N ASP A 129 -19.22 0.37 7.46
CA ASP A 129 -19.88 0.63 8.72
C ASP A 129 -19.76 2.13 9.05
N SER A 130 -20.90 2.83 9.04
CA SER A 130 -20.99 4.27 9.33
C SER A 130 -20.47 4.67 10.71
N SER A 131 -20.31 3.70 11.63
CA SER A 131 -19.74 3.94 12.96
C SER A 131 -18.22 4.03 12.97
N GLN A 132 -17.53 3.57 11.92
CA GLN A 132 -16.08 3.67 11.82
C GLN A 132 -15.64 5.04 11.27
N PRO A 133 -14.52 5.61 11.74
CA PRO A 133 -13.99 6.85 11.17
C PRO A 133 -13.69 6.65 9.67
N ASN A 134 -14.04 7.65 8.86
CA ASN A 134 -13.75 7.61 7.43
C ASN A 134 -12.30 8.02 7.19
N TYR A 135 -11.44 7.03 6.98
CA TYR A 135 -10.02 7.21 6.63
C TYR A 135 -9.78 7.41 5.12
N GLY A 136 -10.85 7.62 4.33
CA GLY A 136 -10.74 7.89 2.90
C GLY A 136 -9.99 9.20 2.62
N CYS A 137 -9.27 9.23 1.50
CA CYS A 137 -8.64 10.43 0.98
C CYS A 137 -9.71 11.52 0.74
N GLN A 138 -9.35 12.78 0.99
CA GLN A 138 -10.25 13.93 0.87
C GLN A 138 -10.99 13.96 -0.47
N GLU A 139 -10.30 13.69 -1.58
CA GLU A 139 -10.89 13.68 -2.93
C GLU A 139 -12.05 12.68 -3.06
N ILE A 140 -11.89 11.46 -2.53
CA ILE A 140 -12.94 10.43 -2.55
C ILE A 140 -14.12 10.83 -1.66
N ILE A 141 -13.84 11.49 -0.53
CA ILE A 141 -14.89 11.98 0.36
C ILE A 141 -15.67 13.13 -0.30
N GLU A 142 -14.98 14.07 -0.92
CA GLU A 142 -15.59 15.19 -1.63
C GLU A 142 -16.40 14.73 -2.84
N GLU A 143 -15.89 13.78 -3.61
CA GLU A 143 -16.62 13.19 -4.74
C GLU A 143 -17.86 12.43 -4.27
N ALA A 144 -17.76 11.64 -3.21
CA ALA A 144 -18.91 10.95 -2.62
C ALA A 144 -19.98 11.95 -2.09
N LEU A 145 -19.55 13.04 -1.46
CA LEU A 145 -20.45 14.09 -0.99
C LEU A 145 -21.14 14.83 -2.15
N LYS A 146 -20.44 15.06 -3.27
CA LYS A 146 -21.03 15.65 -4.48
C LYS A 146 -22.11 14.74 -5.07
N ILE A 147 -21.82 13.45 -5.24
CA ILE A 147 -22.79 12.48 -5.76
C ILE A 147 -24.07 12.46 -4.91
N ILE A 148 -23.95 12.46 -3.58
CA ILE A 148 -25.10 12.48 -2.67
C ILE A 148 -25.88 13.79 -2.77
N ALA A 149 -25.19 14.93 -2.93
CA ALA A 149 -25.83 16.23 -3.07
C ALA A 149 -26.60 16.35 -4.39
N ASP A 150 -26.03 15.83 -5.48
CA ASP A 150 -26.65 15.81 -6.81
C ASP A 150 -27.89 14.89 -6.83
N ASP A 151 -27.81 13.70 -6.23
CA ASP A 151 -28.95 12.79 -6.06
C ASP A 151 -30.09 13.42 -5.22
N ALA A 152 -29.76 14.23 -4.22
CA ALA A 152 -30.74 14.94 -3.40
C ALA A 152 -31.38 16.15 -4.12
N ALA A 153 -30.69 16.73 -5.10
CA ALA A 153 -31.17 17.83 -5.91
C ALA A 153 -32.06 17.37 -7.07
N GLU A 154 -31.83 16.18 -7.63
CA GLU A 154 -32.68 15.61 -8.69
C GLU A 154 -34.00 15.03 -8.17
N ASN A 155 -34.10 14.75 -6.86
CA ASN A 155 -35.28 14.20 -6.20
C ASN A 155 -36.18 15.24 -5.50
N ASN A 156 -35.95 16.55 -5.72
CA ASN A 156 -36.79 17.67 -5.26
C ASN A 156 -37.36 18.47 -6.44
#